data_AF-A0A951CUR4-F1
#
_entry.id   AF-A0A951CUR4-F1
#
_cell.length_a   1.000
_cell.length_b   1.000
_cell.length_c   1.000
_cell.angle_alpha   90.00
_cell.angle_beta   90.00
_cell.angle_gamma   90.00
#
_symmetry.space_group_name_H-M   'P 1'
#
loop_
_entity.id
_entity.type
_entity.pdbx_description
1 polymer ?
#
loop_
_entity_poly.entity_id
_entity_poly.type
_entity_poly.pdbx_seq_one_letter_code
_entity_poly.pdbx_strand_id
1 'polypeptide(L)'
;MISQKLRLPPIPVLWVVFALFVPLEIGLLLAFHFAPKEWKETIVFGASIVAGAFALYGHLKHVEEKRAEYAQVLIARWSTPNPEFEFWKDALRDVYSGRLYPRSVMRTRSPGGQIVLPDDMKTRNRIAGLLGYCEEVALAVRTGHADEELIQRMLEGVLTSCWNRFKPWIEGEREVLGVEGKGLYIELEKLIERWNR
;
A
#
# COMPACT_ATOMS: atom_id res chain seq x y z
N MET A 1 38.17 12.35 24.13
CA MET A 1 38.00 10.95 23.68
C MET A 1 36.52 10.68 23.49
N ILE A 2 36.04 10.65 22.23
CA ILE A 2 34.65 10.37 21.90
C ILE A 2 34.53 8.87 21.68
N SER A 3 33.78 8.19 22.56
CA SER A 3 33.42 6.78 22.43
C SER A 3 32.56 6.59 21.17
N GLN A 4 33.17 6.13 20.08
CA GLN A 4 32.43 5.58 18.94
C GLN A 4 31.65 4.36 19.44
N LYS A 5 30.34 4.52 19.67
CA LYS A 5 29.44 3.39 19.85
C LYS A 5 29.50 2.56 18.56
N LEU A 6 30.10 1.36 18.63
CA LEU A 6 30.01 0.37 17.56
C LEU A 6 28.52 0.17 17.25
N ARG A 7 28.05 0.74 16.14
CA ARG A 7 26.77 0.37 15.56
C ARG A 7 27.03 -0.93 14.83
N LEU A 8 26.68 -2.05 15.45
CA LEU A 8 26.64 -3.33 14.76
C LEU A 8 25.73 -3.17 13.53
N PRO A 9 26.14 -3.66 12.35
CA PRO A 9 25.28 -3.63 11.18
C PRO A 9 23.98 -4.39 11.49
N PRO A 10 22.83 -3.93 10.99
CA PRO A 10 21.58 -4.66 11.17
C PRO A 10 21.74 -6.04 10.51
N ILE A 11 21.85 -7.09 11.32
CA ILE A 11 21.88 -8.47 10.81
C ILE A 11 20.50 -8.73 10.19
N PRO A 12 20.42 -9.06 8.90
CA PRO A 12 19.14 -9.36 8.29
C PRO A 12 18.48 -10.53 9.03
N VAL A 13 17.20 -10.40 9.38
CA VAL A 13 16.43 -11.42 10.13
C VAL A 13 16.54 -12.80 9.48
N LEU A 14 16.66 -12.84 8.15
CA LEU A 14 16.92 -14.05 7.38
C LEU A 14 18.15 -14.83 7.89
N TRP A 15 19.27 -14.16 8.17
CA TRP A 15 20.48 -14.79 8.70
C TRP A 15 20.31 -15.32 10.12
N VAL A 16 19.52 -14.63 10.95
CA VAL A 16 19.20 -15.11 12.30
C VAL A 16 18.33 -16.37 12.23
N VAL A 17 17.34 -16.38 11.33
CA VAL A 17 16.48 -17.55 11.10
C VAL A 17 17.29 -18.72 10.54
N PHE A 18 18.16 -18.51 9.55
CA PHE A 18 19.05 -19.57 9.06
C PHE A 18 20.03 -20.06 10.12
N ALA A 19 20.62 -19.16 10.90
CA ALA A 19 21.55 -19.50 11.98
C ALA A 19 20.90 -20.31 13.10
N LEU A 20 19.58 -20.22 13.29
CA LEU A 20 18.82 -21.07 14.20
C LEU A 20 18.35 -22.37 13.55
N PHE A 21 17.87 -22.29 12.31
CA PHE A 21 17.26 -23.41 11.60
C PHE A 21 18.30 -24.47 11.19
N VAL A 22 19.45 -24.04 10.65
CA VAL A 22 20.49 -24.97 10.16
C VAL A 22 21.06 -25.84 11.29
N PRO A 23 21.46 -25.31 12.46
CA PRO A 23 21.89 -26.15 13.58
C PRO A 23 20.78 -27.03 14.14
N LEU A 24 19.53 -26.56 14.14
CA LEU A 24 18.38 -27.35 14.60
C LEU A 24 18.15 -28.56 13.70
N GLU A 25 18.18 -28.39 12.38
CA GLU A 25 18.10 -29.49 11.41
C GLU A 25 19.27 -30.47 11.55
N ILE A 26 20.51 -29.96 11.64
CA ILE A 26 21.69 -30.81 11.86
C ILE A 26 21.54 -31.59 13.17
N GLY A 27 21.06 -30.95 14.24
CA GLY A 27 20.79 -31.60 15.52
C GLY A 27 19.74 -32.70 15.41
N LEU A 28 18.66 -32.48 14.66
CA LEU A 28 17.62 -33.48 14.41
C LEU A 28 18.13 -34.67 13.58
N LEU A 29 18.97 -34.41 12.56
CA LEU A 29 19.60 -35.46 11.75
C LEU A 29 20.58 -36.29 12.56
N LEU A 30 21.40 -35.66 13.40
CA LEU A 30 22.30 -36.36 14.32
C LEU A 30 21.51 -37.17 15.35
N ALA A 31 20.46 -36.58 15.94
CA ALA A 31 19.57 -37.29 16.85
C ALA A 31 18.95 -38.51 16.16
N PHE A 32 18.47 -38.38 14.92
CA PHE A 32 17.90 -39.50 14.17
C PHE A 32 18.93 -40.61 13.87
N HIS A 33 20.18 -40.22 13.56
CA HIS A 33 21.26 -41.17 13.28
C HIS A 33 21.62 -42.02 14.50
N PHE A 34 21.74 -41.38 15.68
CA PHE A 34 22.15 -42.05 16.92
C PHE A 34 20.98 -42.59 17.76
N ALA A 35 19.72 -42.25 17.42
CA ALA A 35 18.56 -42.66 18.21
C ALA A 35 18.23 -44.17 18.08
N PRO A 36 17.81 -44.80 19.19
CA PRO A 36 17.16 -46.11 19.17
C PRO A 36 15.91 -46.09 18.29
N LYS A 37 15.53 -47.24 17.69
CA LYS A 37 14.38 -47.35 16.78
C LYS A 37 13.09 -46.77 17.36
N GLU A 38 12.86 -46.91 18.67
CA GLU A 38 11.68 -46.45 19.39
C GLU A 38 11.50 -44.92 19.36
N TRP A 39 12.58 -44.14 19.25
CA TRP A 39 12.54 -42.67 19.28
C TRP A 39 12.53 -42.05 17.89
N LYS A 40 12.77 -42.85 16.84
CA LYS A 40 12.89 -42.34 15.47
C LYS A 40 11.61 -41.70 14.96
N GLU A 41 10.46 -42.28 15.29
CA GLU A 41 9.16 -41.72 14.88
C GLU A 41 8.92 -40.34 15.50
N THR A 42 9.24 -40.16 16.78
CA THR A 42 9.13 -38.87 17.47
C THR A 42 10.06 -37.82 16.86
N ILE A 43 11.29 -38.20 16.50
CA ILE A 43 12.25 -37.30 15.85
C ILE A 43 11.77 -36.90 14.45
N VAL A 44 11.24 -37.84 13.66
CA VAL A 44 10.66 -37.56 12.33
C VAL A 44 9.46 -36.63 12.44
N PHE A 45 8.59 -36.83 13.42
CA PHE A 45 7.47 -35.93 13.69
C PHE A 45 7.95 -34.52 14.04
N GLY A 46 8.93 -34.39 14.94
CA GLY A 46 9.53 -33.10 15.31
C GLY A 46 10.17 -32.39 14.12
N ALA A 47 10.93 -33.12 13.30
CA ALA A 47 11.54 -32.58 12.08
C ALA A 47 10.49 -32.11 11.07
N SER A 48 9.37 -32.82 10.93
CA SER A 48 8.27 -32.43 10.05
C SER A 48 7.62 -31.11 10.49
N ILE A 49 7.43 -30.90 11.80
CA ILE A 49 6.91 -29.64 12.35
C ILE A 49 7.86 -28.48 12.04
N VAL A 50 9.16 -28.69 12.31
CA VAL A 50 10.20 -27.67 12.09
C VAL A 50 10.28 -27.29 10.61
N ALA A 51 10.30 -28.28 9.71
CA ALA A 51 10.28 -28.06 8.27
C ALA A 51 9.01 -27.31 7.82
N GLY A 52 7.84 -27.70 8.32
CA GLY A 52 6.56 -27.03 8.01
C GLY A 52 6.53 -25.57 8.46
N ALA A 53 7.03 -25.28 9.67
CA ALA A 53 7.12 -23.92 10.20
C ALA A 53 8.06 -23.04 9.36
N PHE A 54 9.21 -23.59 8.93
CA PHE A 54 10.16 -22.87 8.09
C PHE A 54 9.62 -22.62 6.67
N ALA A 55 8.94 -23.60 6.08
CA ALA A 55 8.28 -23.42 4.79
C ALA A 55 7.20 -22.34 4.85
N LEU A 56 6.39 -22.33 5.92
CA LEU A 56 5.39 -21.30 6.15
C LEU A 56 6.03 -19.91 6.32
N TYR A 57 7.10 -19.82 7.12
CA TYR A 57 7.87 -18.58 7.28
C TYR A 57 8.39 -18.06 5.94
N GLY A 58 9.02 -18.92 5.14
CA GLY A 58 9.54 -18.54 3.81
C GLY A 58 8.43 -18.05 2.88
N HIS A 59 7.28 -18.72 2.89
CA HIS A 59 6.11 -18.30 2.10
C HIS A 59 5.57 -16.94 2.55
N LEU A 60 5.35 -16.74 3.85
CA LEU A 60 4.89 -15.47 4.40
C LEU A 60 5.89 -14.34 4.10
N LYS A 61 7.19 -14.62 4.23
CA LYS A 61 8.23 -13.63 3.96
C LYS A 61 8.25 -13.21 2.50
N HIS A 62 8.09 -14.16 1.58
CA HIS A 62 7.97 -13.87 0.16
C HIS A 62 6.75 -12.99 -0.16
N VAL A 63 5.61 -13.24 0.49
CA VAL A 63 4.40 -12.41 0.35
C VAL A 63 4.65 -10.99 0.86
N GLU A 64 5.28 -10.82 2.02
CA GLU A 64 5.66 -9.51 2.55
C GLU A 64 6.60 -8.75 1.59
N GLU A 65 7.63 -9.40 1.08
CA GLU A 65 8.58 -8.78 0.13
C GLU A 65 7.86 -8.31 -1.14
N LYS A 66 6.93 -9.12 -1.67
CA LYS A 66 6.13 -8.74 -2.84
C LYS A 66 5.20 -7.56 -2.55
N ARG A 67 4.60 -7.52 -1.36
CA ARG A 67 3.78 -6.37 -0.92
C ARG A 67 4.59 -5.10 -0.79
N ALA A 68 5.80 -5.20 -0.23
CA ALA A 68 6.72 -4.08 -0.10
C ALA A 68 7.22 -3.58 -1.47
N GLU A 69 7.56 -4.51 -2.38
CA GLU A 69 7.97 -4.18 -3.76
C GLU A 69 6.86 -3.42 -4.49
N TYR A 70 5.61 -3.89 -4.42
CA TYR A 70 4.49 -3.21 -5.07
C TYR A 70 4.19 -1.84 -4.45
N ALA A 71 4.28 -1.71 -3.12
CA ALA A 71 4.17 -0.42 -2.45
C ALA A 71 5.27 0.56 -2.90
N GLN A 72 6.51 0.08 -3.04
CA GLN A 72 7.63 0.88 -3.55
C GLN A 72 7.39 1.35 -4.99
N VAL A 73 6.80 0.53 -5.85
CA VAL A 73 6.43 0.94 -7.22
C VAL A 73 5.42 2.09 -7.19
N LEU A 74 4.40 2.02 -6.33
CA LEU A 74 3.41 3.08 -6.18
C LEU A 74 4.06 4.38 -5.66
N ILE A 75 4.92 4.28 -4.65
CA ILE A 75 5.66 5.42 -4.08
C ILE A 75 6.63 6.03 -5.11
N ALA A 76 7.34 5.18 -5.86
CA ALA A 76 8.25 5.59 -6.90
C ALA A 76 7.52 6.32 -8.03
N ARG A 77 6.34 5.85 -8.45
CA ARG A 77 5.49 6.54 -9.44
C ARG A 77 5.14 7.96 -8.99
N TRP A 78 4.77 8.13 -7.72
CA TRP A 78 4.51 9.46 -7.17
C TRP A 78 5.77 10.33 -7.13
N SER A 79 6.94 9.75 -6.85
CA SER A 79 8.17 10.51 -6.66
C SER A 79 8.95 10.77 -7.96
N THR A 80 8.68 9.99 -9.02
CA THR A 80 9.39 10.09 -10.29
C THR A 80 8.96 11.34 -11.06
N PRO A 81 9.90 12.10 -11.67
CA PRO A 81 9.57 13.20 -12.56
C PRO A 81 8.92 12.65 -13.84
N ASN A 82 7.59 12.53 -13.83
CA ASN A 82 6.80 12.13 -14.98
C ASN A 82 5.87 13.31 -15.34
N PRO A 83 5.86 13.80 -16.60
CA PRO A 83 5.00 14.90 -17.03
C PRO A 83 3.51 14.72 -16.69
N GLU A 84 3.00 13.49 -16.75
CA GLU A 84 1.61 13.18 -16.41
C GLU A 84 1.35 13.30 -14.90
N PHE A 85 2.25 12.79 -14.06
CA PHE A 85 2.13 12.93 -12.61
C PHE A 85 2.36 14.36 -12.15
N GLU A 86 3.27 15.10 -12.76
CA GLU A 86 3.44 16.53 -12.48
C GLU A 86 2.18 17.32 -12.85
N PHE A 87 1.56 16.99 -13.99
CA PHE A 87 0.27 17.56 -14.39
C PHE A 87 -0.84 17.31 -13.35
N TRP A 88 -0.87 16.13 -12.73
CA TRP A 88 -1.80 15.80 -11.64
C TRP A 88 -1.45 16.50 -10.32
N LYS A 89 -0.16 16.49 -9.93
CA LYS A 89 0.34 17.19 -8.73
C LYS A 89 0.07 18.68 -8.78
N ASP A 90 0.14 19.28 -9.97
CA ASP A 90 -0.18 20.69 -10.14
C ASP A 90 -1.63 20.98 -9.74
N ALA A 91 -2.58 20.04 -9.90
CA ALA A 91 -3.96 20.29 -9.44
C ALA A 91 -4.02 20.39 -7.92
N LEU A 92 -3.27 19.55 -7.20
CA LEU A 92 -3.14 19.68 -5.75
C LEU A 92 -2.49 21.02 -5.38
N ARG A 93 -1.40 21.42 -6.06
CA ARG A 93 -0.73 22.72 -5.86
C ARG A 93 -1.67 23.91 -6.13
N ASP A 94 -2.48 23.82 -7.17
CA ASP A 94 -3.43 24.88 -7.56
C ASP A 94 -4.57 25.02 -6.56
N VAL A 95 -5.08 23.91 -6.02
CA VAL A 95 -6.07 23.96 -4.93
C VAL A 95 -5.46 24.51 -3.64
N TYR A 96 -4.23 24.12 -3.31
CA TYR A 96 -3.52 24.66 -2.15
C TYR A 96 -3.26 26.16 -2.24
N SER A 97 -2.94 26.66 -3.43
CA SER A 97 -2.71 28.09 -3.68
C SER A 97 -3.98 28.90 -3.90
N GLY A 98 -5.16 28.27 -3.85
CA GLY A 98 -6.45 28.93 -4.10
C GLY A 98 -6.68 29.32 -5.56
N ARG A 99 -5.86 28.83 -6.50
CA ARG A 99 -5.99 29.07 -7.94
C ARG A 99 -7.02 28.17 -8.60
N LEU A 100 -7.36 27.05 -7.96
CA LEU A 100 -8.36 26.10 -8.42
C LEU A 100 -9.41 25.87 -7.34
N TYR A 101 -10.67 26.10 -7.68
CA TYR A 101 -11.81 25.69 -6.88
C TYR A 101 -12.34 24.37 -7.44
N PRO A 102 -12.18 23.22 -6.76
CA PRO A 102 -12.53 21.91 -7.34
C PRO A 102 -13.94 21.85 -7.91
N ARG A 103 -14.93 22.42 -7.20
CA ARG A 103 -16.33 22.45 -7.65
C ARG A 103 -16.58 23.19 -8.97
N SER A 104 -15.68 24.07 -9.42
CA SER A 104 -15.87 24.79 -10.69
C SER A 104 -15.73 23.89 -11.92
N VAL A 105 -15.18 22.68 -11.75
CA VAL A 105 -14.93 21.73 -12.84
C VAL A 105 -15.56 20.35 -12.58
N MET A 106 -16.69 20.33 -11.86
CA MET A 106 -17.50 19.12 -11.69
C MET A 106 -18.55 18.98 -12.80
N ARG A 107 -19.04 17.75 -13.00
CA ARG A 107 -20.25 17.50 -13.78
C ARG A 107 -21.45 18.24 -13.17
N THR A 108 -22.41 18.60 -14.00
CA THR A 108 -23.69 19.17 -13.54
C THR A 108 -24.86 18.46 -14.23
N ARG A 109 -26.09 18.73 -13.78
CA ARG A 109 -27.30 18.30 -14.50
C ARG A 109 -27.96 19.49 -15.17
N SER A 110 -28.31 19.33 -16.44
CA SER A 110 -29.16 20.29 -17.14
C SER A 110 -30.58 20.27 -16.56
N PRO A 111 -31.40 21.32 -16.81
CA PRO A 111 -32.80 21.32 -16.41
C PRO A 111 -33.61 20.12 -16.95
N GLY A 112 -33.16 19.51 -18.06
CA GLY A 112 -33.74 18.29 -18.63
C GLY A 112 -33.19 16.99 -18.05
N GLY A 113 -32.37 17.05 -17.00
CA GLY A 113 -31.80 15.88 -16.31
C GLY A 113 -30.58 15.24 -16.98
N GLN A 114 -30.08 15.81 -18.08
CA GLN A 114 -28.89 15.28 -18.76
C GLN A 114 -27.62 15.71 -18.02
N ILE A 115 -26.63 14.82 -17.96
CA ILE A 115 -25.31 15.12 -17.39
C ILE A 115 -24.55 16.03 -18.36
N VAL A 116 -24.07 17.16 -17.85
CA VAL A 116 -23.28 18.15 -18.58
C VAL A 116 -21.86 18.14 -18.02
N LEU A 117 -20.88 18.02 -18.93
CA LEU A 117 -19.47 18.12 -18.59
C LEU A 117 -19.05 19.60 -18.50
N PRO A 118 -18.05 19.94 -17.66
CA PRO A 118 -17.51 21.29 -17.61
C PRO A 118 -16.70 21.62 -18.87
N ASP A 119 -16.62 22.90 -19.21
CA ASP A 119 -15.83 23.37 -20.36
C ASP A 119 -14.32 23.11 -20.19
N ASP A 120 -13.81 23.30 -18.97
CA ASP A 120 -12.41 23.01 -18.64
C ASP A 120 -12.17 21.52 -18.34
N MET A 121 -12.21 20.74 -19.42
CA MET A 121 -11.93 19.30 -19.38
C MET A 121 -10.48 18.99 -18.98
N LYS A 122 -9.54 19.91 -19.24
CA LYS A 122 -8.13 19.71 -18.90
C LYS A 122 -7.96 19.68 -17.39
N THR A 123 -8.51 20.65 -16.68
CA THR A 123 -8.44 20.70 -15.21
C THR A 123 -9.24 19.58 -14.57
N ARG A 124 -10.42 19.27 -15.11
CA ARG A 124 -11.20 18.11 -14.67
C ARG A 124 -10.39 16.81 -14.74
N ASN A 125 -9.70 16.57 -15.86
CA ASN A 125 -8.91 15.35 -16.04
C ASN A 125 -7.69 15.30 -15.12
N ARG A 126 -7.11 16.44 -14.72
CA ARG A 126 -6.04 16.49 -13.69
C ARG A 126 -6.54 16.00 -12.35
N ILE A 127 -7.70 16.51 -11.90
CA ILE A 127 -8.32 16.11 -10.64
C ILE A 127 -8.65 14.62 -10.68
N ALA A 128 -9.31 14.17 -11.76
CA ALA A 128 -9.69 12.77 -11.92
C ALA A 128 -8.47 11.83 -11.96
N GLY A 129 -7.38 12.23 -12.63
CA GLY A 129 -6.13 11.46 -12.67
C GLY A 129 -5.46 11.36 -11.29
N LEU A 130 -5.36 12.48 -10.57
CA LEU A 130 -4.83 12.50 -9.21
C LEU A 130 -5.65 11.59 -8.26
N LEU A 131 -6.98 11.72 -8.27
CA LEU A 131 -7.85 10.89 -7.44
C LEU A 131 -7.85 9.43 -7.90
N GLY A 132 -7.71 9.16 -9.21
CA GLY A 132 -7.54 7.83 -9.76
C GLY A 132 -6.30 7.13 -9.23
N TYR A 133 -5.16 7.84 -9.16
CA TYR A 133 -3.96 7.33 -8.52
C TYR A 133 -4.18 7.05 -7.01
N CYS A 134 -4.84 7.96 -6.30
CA CYS A 134 -5.12 7.78 -4.87
C CYS A 134 -6.02 6.55 -4.62
N GLU A 135 -7.03 6.34 -5.47
CA GLU A 135 -7.90 5.15 -5.43
C GLU A 135 -7.15 3.87 -5.78
N GLU A 136 -6.24 3.91 -6.76
CA GLU A 136 -5.37 2.80 -7.11
C GLU A 136 -4.52 2.37 -5.90
N VAL A 137 -3.92 3.33 -5.19
CA VAL A 137 -3.15 3.06 -3.96
C VAL A 137 -4.05 2.43 -2.89
N ALA A 138 -5.25 2.98 -2.68
CA ALA A 138 -6.17 2.45 -1.69
C ALA A 138 -6.68 1.04 -2.02
N LEU A 139 -6.94 0.77 -3.30
CA LEU A 139 -7.27 -0.55 -3.80
C LEU A 139 -6.13 -1.55 -3.58
N ALA A 140 -4.90 -1.15 -3.86
CA ALA A 140 -3.71 -2.00 -3.67
C ALA A 140 -3.51 -2.37 -2.19
N VAL A 141 -3.75 -1.42 -1.28
CA VAL A 141 -3.74 -1.67 0.17
C VAL A 141 -4.87 -2.62 0.57
N ARG A 142 -6.12 -2.33 0.18
CA ARG A 142 -7.28 -3.16 0.54
C ARG A 142 -7.17 -4.61 0.07
N THR A 143 -6.66 -4.81 -1.13
CA THR A 143 -6.48 -6.15 -1.72
C THR A 143 -5.29 -6.90 -1.14
N GLY A 144 -4.49 -6.26 -0.27
CA GLY A 144 -3.28 -6.85 0.32
C GLY A 144 -2.18 -7.06 -0.71
N HIS A 145 -2.17 -6.30 -1.81
CA HIS A 145 -1.09 -6.30 -2.80
C HIS A 145 0.03 -5.31 -2.44
N ALA A 146 -0.28 -4.24 -1.71
CA ALA A 146 0.69 -3.28 -1.22
C ALA A 146 0.81 -3.34 0.30
N ASP A 147 2.03 -3.14 0.81
CA ASP A 147 2.30 -2.96 2.23
C ASP A 147 1.68 -1.64 2.73
N GLU A 148 0.65 -1.73 3.58
CA GLU A 148 -0.07 -0.59 4.11
C GLU A 148 0.80 0.30 4.99
N GLU A 149 1.67 -0.28 5.82
CA GLU A 149 2.50 0.48 6.77
C GLU A 149 3.51 1.34 6.00
N LEU A 150 4.11 0.77 4.96
CA LEU A 150 5.03 1.49 4.10
C LEU A 150 4.32 2.60 3.32
N ILE A 151 3.13 2.33 2.78
CA ILE A 151 2.31 3.32 2.08
C ILE A 151 1.91 4.45 3.03
N GLN A 152 1.43 4.15 4.24
CA GLN A 152 1.04 5.15 5.22
C GLN A 152 2.24 6.06 5.56
N ARG A 153 3.39 5.48 5.91
CA ARG A 153 4.60 6.23 6.25
C ARG A 153 5.04 7.22 5.17
N MET A 154 4.85 6.87 3.90
CA MET A 154 5.39 7.63 2.76
C MET A 154 4.36 8.52 2.06
N LEU A 155 3.08 8.14 2.07
CA LEU A 155 2.02 8.77 1.27
C LEU A 155 0.81 9.25 2.07
N GLU A 156 0.74 9.01 3.39
CA GLU A 156 -0.40 9.45 4.22
C GLU A 156 -0.71 10.94 4.05
N GLY A 157 0.32 11.80 4.13
CA GLY A 157 0.14 13.24 3.95
C GLY A 157 -0.46 13.61 2.58
N VAL A 158 -0.05 12.91 1.51
CA VAL A 158 -0.57 13.15 0.15
C VAL A 158 -2.01 12.68 0.05
N LEU A 159 -2.31 11.45 0.44
CA LEU A 159 -3.63 10.84 0.33
C LEU A 159 -4.67 11.59 1.17
N THR A 160 -4.32 11.94 2.41
CA THR A 160 -5.17 12.73 3.31
C THR A 160 -5.42 14.13 2.74
N SER A 161 -4.40 14.77 2.16
CA SER A 161 -4.54 16.09 1.54
C SER A 161 -5.43 16.03 0.31
N CYS A 162 -5.25 15.05 -0.56
CA CYS A 162 -6.10 14.82 -1.72
C CYS A 162 -7.56 14.61 -1.30
N TRP A 163 -7.81 13.72 -0.34
CA TRP A 163 -9.15 13.46 0.17
C TRP A 163 -9.80 14.74 0.70
N ASN A 164 -9.16 15.43 1.64
CA ASN A 164 -9.75 16.59 2.29
C ASN A 164 -10.02 17.75 1.32
N ARG A 165 -9.14 17.97 0.33
CA ARG A 165 -9.27 19.07 -0.62
C ARG A 165 -10.26 18.79 -1.74
N PHE A 166 -10.35 17.54 -2.19
CA PHE A 166 -11.22 17.16 -3.30
C PHE A 166 -12.53 16.52 -2.86
N LYS A 167 -12.75 16.24 -1.57
CA LYS A 167 -14.03 15.74 -1.03
C LYS A 167 -15.26 16.52 -1.55
N PRO A 168 -15.26 17.87 -1.59
CA PRO A 168 -16.41 18.61 -2.13
C PRO A 168 -16.68 18.38 -3.62
N TRP A 169 -15.65 18.00 -4.40
CA TRP A 169 -15.78 17.63 -5.81
C TRP A 169 -16.26 16.19 -5.96
N ILE A 170 -15.71 15.26 -5.16
CA ILE A 170 -16.14 13.85 -5.13
C ILE A 170 -17.62 13.76 -4.76
N GLU A 171 -18.06 14.45 -3.71
CA GLU A 171 -19.46 14.48 -3.29
C GLU A 171 -20.39 15.03 -4.38
N GLY A 172 -19.98 16.12 -5.06
CA GLY A 172 -20.75 16.68 -6.17
C GLY A 172 -20.85 15.72 -7.36
N GLU A 173 -19.76 15.05 -7.72
CA GLU A 173 -19.77 14.02 -8.76
C GLU A 173 -20.66 12.83 -8.39
N ARG A 174 -20.59 12.36 -7.13
CA ARG A 174 -21.46 11.29 -6.60
C ARG A 174 -22.93 11.68 -6.68
N GLU A 175 -23.27 12.92 -6.32
CA GLU A 175 -24.63 13.45 -6.37
C GLU A 175 -25.16 13.49 -7.81
N VAL A 176 -24.37 14.01 -8.75
CA VAL A 176 -24.77 14.15 -10.15
C VAL A 176 -24.95 12.79 -10.82
N LEU A 177 -24.07 11.83 -10.54
CA LEU A 177 -24.14 10.45 -11.06
C LEU A 177 -25.20 9.59 -10.34
N GLY A 178 -25.65 9.98 -9.14
CA GLY A 178 -26.65 9.24 -8.39
C GLY A 178 -26.16 7.84 -7.99
N VAL A 179 -26.93 6.80 -8.35
CA VAL A 179 -26.65 5.42 -7.95
C VAL A 179 -25.29 4.94 -8.48
N GLU A 180 -24.96 5.28 -9.72
CA GLU A 180 -23.68 4.92 -10.37
C GLU A 180 -22.49 5.63 -9.71
N GLY A 181 -22.73 6.81 -9.13
CA GLY A 181 -21.71 7.61 -8.47
C GLY A 181 -21.28 7.08 -7.12
N LYS A 182 -22.13 6.32 -6.40
CA LYS A 182 -21.91 5.97 -4.98
C LYS A 182 -20.55 5.33 -4.68
N GLY A 183 -20.01 4.55 -5.62
CA GLY A 183 -18.71 3.89 -5.47
C GLY A 183 -17.50 4.74 -5.85
N LEU A 184 -17.70 5.96 -6.34
CA LEU A 184 -16.63 6.81 -6.88
C LEU A 184 -15.65 7.19 -5.76
N TYR A 185 -14.40 6.73 -5.87
CA TYR A 185 -13.31 6.95 -4.91
C TYR A 185 -13.61 6.44 -3.49
N ILE A 186 -14.37 5.35 -3.37
CA ILE A 186 -14.80 4.81 -2.08
C ILE A 186 -13.67 4.12 -1.33
N GLU A 187 -12.69 3.54 -2.03
CA GLU A 187 -11.60 2.85 -1.34
C GLU A 187 -10.62 3.84 -0.73
N LEU A 188 -10.38 4.97 -1.39
CA LEU A 188 -9.67 6.10 -0.81
C LEU A 188 -10.36 6.60 0.47
N GLU A 189 -11.68 6.81 0.43
CA GLU A 189 -12.47 7.23 1.60
C GLU A 189 -12.28 6.27 2.78
N LYS A 190 -12.49 4.98 2.56
CA LYS A 190 -12.34 3.94 3.59
C LYS A 190 -10.92 3.87 4.15
N LEU A 191 -9.91 4.04 3.30
CA LEU A 191 -8.51 4.05 3.73
C LEU A 191 -8.24 5.22 4.69
N ILE A 192 -8.65 6.43 4.30
CA ILE A 192 -8.44 7.64 5.10
C ILE A 192 -9.23 7.58 6.41
N GLU A 193 -10.47 7.07 6.39
CA GLU A 193 -11.24 6.85 7.61
C GLU A 193 -10.59 5.84 8.54
N ARG A 194 -9.91 4.82 8.01
CA ARG A 194 -9.20 3.82 8.80
C ARG A 194 -7.96 4.40 9.47
N TRP A 195 -7.20 5.25 8.79
CA TRP A 195 -5.99 5.88 9.35
C TRP A 195 -6.27 6.97 10.38
N ASN A 196 -7.44 7.61 10.32
CA ASN A 196 -7.85 8.64 11.27
C ASN A 196 -8.47 8.11 12.58
N ARG A 197 -8.58 6.78 12.75
CA ARG A 197 -9.10 6.12 13.95
C ARG A 197 -7.96 5.68 14.86
#